data_AF-M2RZB5-F1
#
_entry.id   AF-M2RZB5-F1
#
_cell.length_a   1.000
_cell.length_b   1.000
_cell.length_c   1.000
_cell.angle_alpha   90.00
_cell.angle_beta   90.00
_cell.angle_gamma   90.00
#
_symmetry.space_group_name_H-M   'P 1'
#
loop_
_entity.id
_entity.type
_entity.pdbx_description
1 polymer ?
#
loop_
_entity_poly.entity_id
_entity_poly.type
_entity_poly.pdbx_seq_one_letter_code
_entity_poly.pdbx_strand_id
1 'polypeptide(L)'
;MASKFLRINRNFLFARPSARLTSTPPCALRQSIISTNDLSNHSTRSFSLTSKQALQINSNFISQITAAEKKITGSDKPVANGPTAKAQAHVGQTLTASIIHDITMGEKSITGSDEPVKGGPTSVAQSALTSGNSPNSNNNNDSANANTSSNTTHSGTLDSATLHKITEAEKKLTGQNRPVKDGPTAHAQSHANEPITSQALHDITVGEKKVTGGERVKGGPTATAQSELSKSRA
;
A
#
# COMPACT_ATOMS: atom_id res chain seq x y z
N MET A 1 -41.87 -13.68 45.44
CA MET A 1 -43.17 -13.96 44.78
C MET A 1 -43.83 -12.63 44.44
N ALA A 2 -44.54 -12.59 43.31
CA ALA A 2 -45.33 -11.48 42.75
C ALA A 2 -44.51 -10.27 42.24
N SER A 3 -44.80 -9.63 41.09
CA SER A 3 -45.99 -9.68 40.23
C SER A 3 -45.68 -9.08 38.85
N LYS A 4 -46.29 -9.66 37.81
CA LYS A 4 -46.36 -9.15 36.42
C LYS A 4 -47.36 -8.00 36.33
N PHE A 5 -47.17 -7.03 35.42
CA PHE A 5 -48.26 -6.42 34.64
C PHE A 5 -47.77 -5.86 33.30
N LEU A 6 -48.48 -6.26 32.23
CA LEU A 6 -48.43 -5.74 30.87
C LEU A 6 -48.95 -4.29 30.79
N ARG A 7 -48.43 -3.49 29.85
CA ARG A 7 -49.28 -2.57 29.05
C ARG A 7 -48.85 -2.53 27.59
N ILE A 8 -49.81 -2.86 26.75
CA ILE A 8 -49.87 -2.72 25.29
C ILE A 8 -50.27 -1.27 24.99
N ASN A 9 -49.68 -0.64 23.97
CA ASN A 9 -50.33 0.50 23.32
C ASN A 9 -50.20 0.38 21.80
N ARG A 10 -51.37 0.37 21.15
CA ARG A 10 -51.64 0.12 19.74
C ARG A 10 -52.67 1.18 19.35
N ASN A 11 -52.39 1.99 18.32
CA ASN A 11 -53.35 2.77 17.52
C ASN A 11 -52.63 3.04 16.18
N PHE A 12 -53.03 2.50 15.01
CA PHE A 12 -54.22 2.78 14.17
C PHE A 12 -54.29 4.28 13.75
N LEU A 13 -54.57 4.73 12.52
CA LEU A 13 -54.99 4.19 11.20
C LEU A 13 -55.13 5.36 10.18
N PHE A 14 -55.08 5.04 8.87
CA PHE A 14 -55.84 5.62 7.71
C PHE A 14 -55.70 7.15 7.38
N ALA A 15 -55.80 7.68 6.15
CA ALA A 15 -56.01 7.21 4.77
C ALA A 15 -55.94 8.39 3.75
N ARG A 16 -55.35 8.14 2.54
CA ARG A 16 -55.78 8.50 1.15
C ARG A 16 -55.91 10.00 0.69
N PRO A 17 -56.37 10.33 -0.56
CA PRO A 17 -55.53 10.80 -1.69
C PRO A 17 -56.09 12.05 -2.48
N SER A 18 -55.42 12.54 -3.54
CA SER A 18 -55.99 13.23 -4.73
C SER A 18 -54.87 13.64 -5.71
N ALA A 19 -54.73 13.04 -6.90
CA ALA A 19 -55.37 13.38 -8.20
C ALA A 19 -54.75 14.60 -8.92
N ARG A 20 -54.22 14.44 -10.17
CA ARG A 20 -54.81 14.93 -11.45
C ARG A 20 -53.84 14.81 -12.66
N LEU A 21 -54.45 14.61 -13.82
CA LEU A 21 -53.96 14.35 -15.20
C LEU A 21 -53.34 15.55 -15.94
N THR A 22 -52.55 15.30 -17.01
CA THR A 22 -52.59 15.86 -18.42
C THR A 22 -51.18 15.76 -19.08
N SER A 23 -50.95 15.03 -20.19
CA SER A 23 -51.19 15.32 -21.64
C SER A 23 -50.06 16.09 -22.39
N THR A 24 -49.13 15.35 -23.04
CA THR A 24 -48.52 15.49 -24.40
C THR A 24 -47.94 16.87 -24.91
N PRO A 25 -47.24 16.97 -26.08
CA PRO A 25 -45.78 17.13 -26.18
C PRO A 25 -45.37 18.37 -27.07
N PRO A 26 -44.27 18.31 -27.85
CA PRO A 26 -42.99 19.01 -27.68
C PRO A 26 -42.86 20.33 -28.46
N CYS A 27 -41.96 21.23 -28.05
CA CYS A 27 -41.48 22.29 -28.96
C CYS A 27 -40.05 22.73 -28.62
N ALA A 28 -39.20 22.67 -29.63
CA ALA A 28 -37.85 23.22 -29.64
C ALA A 28 -37.89 24.75 -29.69
N LEU A 29 -37.00 25.42 -28.96
CA LEU A 29 -36.52 26.76 -29.32
C LEU A 29 -35.25 27.14 -28.55
N ARG A 30 -34.24 27.49 -29.36
CA ARG A 30 -33.26 28.56 -29.17
C ARG A 30 -32.19 28.44 -28.07
N GLN A 31 -31.00 28.15 -28.60
CA GLN A 31 -29.69 28.59 -28.13
C GLN A 31 -29.67 30.06 -27.70
N SER A 32 -29.16 30.33 -26.50
CA SER A 32 -28.20 31.42 -26.24
C SER A 32 -27.87 31.48 -24.75
N ILE A 33 -26.80 30.81 -24.30
CA ILE A 33 -25.98 31.35 -23.20
C ILE A 33 -24.54 30.94 -23.46
N ILE A 34 -23.70 31.94 -23.73
CA ILE A 34 -22.26 31.87 -23.62
C ILE A 34 -21.97 31.64 -22.13
N SER A 35 -21.49 30.47 -21.76
CA SER A 35 -20.91 30.23 -20.45
C SER A 35 -19.56 29.57 -20.65
N THR A 36 -18.53 30.36 -20.40
CA THR A 36 -17.15 29.95 -20.25
C THR A 36 -17.01 29.05 -19.01
N ASN A 37 -16.05 28.12 -19.07
CA ASN A 37 -15.67 27.13 -18.05
C ASN A 37 -16.69 26.05 -17.72
N ASP A 38 -16.55 24.90 -18.38
CA ASP A 38 -16.99 23.63 -17.81
C ASP A 38 -15.87 22.59 -17.92
N LEU A 39 -15.44 22.09 -16.75
CA LEU A 39 -14.48 21.00 -16.55
C LEU A 39 -15.10 19.62 -16.87
N SER A 40 -16.13 19.56 -17.71
CA SER A 40 -16.87 18.34 -18.01
C SER A 40 -16.16 17.49 -19.07
N ASN A 41 -15.00 16.97 -18.70
CA ASN A 41 -14.43 15.76 -19.30
C ASN A 41 -14.15 14.72 -18.21
N HIS A 42 -15.06 14.61 -17.22
CA HIS A 42 -15.18 13.40 -16.43
C HIS A 42 -15.90 12.37 -17.29
N SER A 43 -15.13 11.72 -18.16
CA SER A 43 -15.40 10.36 -18.58
C SER A 43 -15.79 9.60 -17.31
N THR A 44 -17.09 9.32 -17.16
CA THR A 44 -17.60 8.39 -16.16
C THR A 44 -17.10 7.02 -16.60
N ARG A 45 -15.81 6.76 -16.34
CA ARG A 45 -15.27 5.41 -16.37
C ARG A 45 -16.10 4.66 -15.34
N SER A 46 -16.93 3.75 -15.82
CA SER A 46 -17.50 2.71 -14.99
C SER A 46 -16.33 2.11 -14.21
N PHE A 47 -16.36 2.23 -12.89
CA PHE A 47 -15.44 1.48 -12.04
C PHE A 47 -15.77 0.01 -12.28
N SER A 48 -15.04 -0.62 -13.21
CA SER A 48 -14.96 -2.07 -13.26
C SER A 48 -14.39 -2.47 -11.90
N LEU A 49 -15.29 -2.90 -11.01
CA LEU A 49 -14.96 -3.71 -9.86
C LEU A 49 -14.43 -5.03 -10.43
N THR A 50 -13.17 -5.03 -10.86
CA THR A 50 -12.42 -6.26 -11.08
C THR A 50 -12.61 -7.06 -9.80
N SER A 51 -13.26 -8.23 -9.93
CA SER A 51 -13.45 -9.18 -8.84
C SER A 51 -12.09 -9.39 -8.17
N LYS A 52 -11.88 -8.73 -7.04
CA LYS A 52 -10.65 -8.86 -6.26
C LYS A 52 -10.62 -10.33 -5.87
N GLN A 53 -9.58 -11.04 -6.27
CA GLN A 53 -9.36 -12.38 -5.78
C GLN A 53 -9.40 -12.31 -4.25
N ALA A 54 -10.39 -12.98 -3.68
CA ALA A 54 -10.62 -13.04 -2.26
C ALA A 54 -9.38 -13.64 -1.58
N LEU A 55 -8.54 -12.83 -0.96
CA LEU A 55 -7.37 -13.31 -0.24
C LEU A 55 -7.85 -14.20 0.91
N GLN A 56 -7.48 -15.48 0.91
CA GLN A 56 -7.85 -16.40 1.97
C GLN A 56 -6.85 -16.36 3.12
N ILE A 57 -7.34 -16.57 4.33
CA ILE A 57 -6.51 -16.73 5.52
C ILE A 57 -5.89 -18.11 5.47
N ASN A 58 -4.64 -18.14 5.03
CA ASN A 58 -3.81 -19.33 4.89
C ASN A 58 -2.70 -19.35 5.95
N SER A 59 -1.98 -20.47 6.03
CA SER A 59 -0.87 -20.63 6.97
C SER A 59 0.20 -19.55 6.81
N ASN A 60 0.49 -19.11 5.59
CA ASN A 60 1.46 -18.04 5.32
C ASN A 60 1.04 -16.71 5.95
N PHE A 61 -0.25 -16.34 5.83
CA PHE A 61 -0.80 -15.15 6.48
C PHE A 61 -0.68 -15.24 8.00
N ILE A 62 -1.06 -16.38 8.59
CA ILE A 62 -0.91 -16.60 10.04
C ILE A 62 0.55 -16.47 10.48
N SER A 63 1.50 -17.01 9.71
CA SER A 63 2.93 -16.88 10.00
C SER A 63 3.39 -15.42 9.98
N GLN A 64 2.92 -14.62 9.02
CA GLN A 64 3.27 -13.19 8.95
C GLN A 64 2.70 -12.39 10.13
N ILE A 65 1.45 -12.67 10.51
CA ILE A 65 0.83 -12.07 11.70
C ILE A 65 1.60 -12.48 12.97
N THR A 66 2.01 -13.73 13.08
CA THR A 66 2.79 -14.25 14.22
C THR A 66 4.15 -13.58 14.30
N ALA A 67 4.86 -13.42 13.18
CA ALA A 67 6.14 -12.74 13.12
C ALA A 67 6.02 -11.27 13.54
N ALA A 68 4.95 -10.58 13.13
CA ALA A 68 4.67 -9.22 13.53
C ALA A 68 4.30 -9.11 15.02
N GLU A 69 3.51 -10.04 15.55
CA GLU A 69 3.18 -10.11 16.98
C GLU A 69 4.42 -10.35 17.84
N LYS A 70 5.31 -11.25 17.41
CA LYS A 70 6.59 -11.50 18.08
C LYS A 70 7.45 -10.23 18.18
N LYS A 71 7.46 -9.39 17.14
CA LYS A 71 8.21 -8.12 17.13
C LYS A 71 7.69 -7.11 18.17
N ILE A 72 6.40 -7.18 18.51
CA ILE A 72 5.77 -6.30 19.49
C ILE A 72 5.92 -6.85 20.91
N THR A 73 5.67 -8.15 21.08
CA THR A 73 5.58 -8.78 22.40
C THR A 73 6.90 -9.34 22.91
N GLY A 74 7.86 -9.57 22.02
CA GLY A 74 9.13 -10.24 22.33
C GLY A 74 8.98 -11.74 22.63
N SER A 75 7.77 -12.30 22.54
CA SER A 75 7.50 -13.72 22.79
C SER A 75 7.46 -14.52 21.50
N ASP A 76 8.11 -15.69 21.51
CA ASP A 76 8.02 -16.67 20.41
C ASP A 76 6.67 -17.37 20.33
N LYS A 77 5.89 -17.32 21.41
CA LYS A 77 4.58 -17.98 21.48
C LYS A 77 3.46 -16.98 21.20
N PRO A 78 2.45 -17.35 20.39
CA PRO A 78 1.24 -16.55 20.22
C PRO A 78 0.63 -16.25 21.58
N VAL A 79 0.31 -14.98 21.82
CA VAL A 79 -0.34 -14.55 23.05
C VAL A 79 -1.80 -14.98 23.03
N ALA A 80 -2.30 -15.48 24.16
CA ALA A 80 -3.71 -15.84 24.30
C ALA A 80 -4.60 -14.61 24.07
N ASN A 81 -5.60 -14.73 23.21
CA ASN A 81 -6.44 -13.62 22.71
C ASN A 81 -5.72 -12.55 21.88
N GLY A 82 -4.47 -12.80 21.49
CA GLY A 82 -3.69 -11.92 20.64
C GLY A 82 -4.12 -11.88 19.18
N PRO A 83 -3.48 -11.02 18.37
CA PRO A 83 -3.79 -10.85 16.95
C PRO A 83 -3.61 -12.16 16.16
N THR A 84 -2.62 -12.99 16.50
CA THR A 84 -2.43 -14.32 15.90
C THR A 84 -3.57 -15.25 16.24
N ALA A 85 -3.99 -15.28 17.51
CA ALA A 85 -5.12 -16.12 17.94
C ALA A 85 -6.43 -15.71 17.24
N LYS A 86 -6.65 -14.40 17.08
CA LYS A 86 -7.78 -13.86 16.31
C LYS A 86 -7.70 -14.26 14.84
N ALA A 87 -6.54 -14.11 14.20
CA ALA A 87 -6.36 -14.53 12.81
C ALA A 87 -6.58 -16.05 12.63
N GLN A 88 -6.11 -16.86 13.58
CA GLN A 88 -6.28 -18.31 13.56
C GLN A 88 -7.75 -18.76 13.66
N ALA A 89 -8.60 -17.99 14.35
CA ALA A 89 -10.04 -18.28 14.43
C ALA A 89 -10.76 -18.17 13.07
N HIS A 90 -10.15 -17.48 12.09
CA HIS A 90 -10.71 -17.26 10.76
C HIS A 90 -9.97 -18.03 9.65
N VAL A 91 -9.19 -19.05 9.98
CA VAL A 91 -8.47 -19.86 8.98
C VAL A 91 -9.45 -20.47 7.96
N GLY A 92 -9.09 -20.36 6.68
CA GLY A 92 -9.93 -20.80 5.56
C GLY A 92 -11.02 -19.81 5.15
N GLN A 93 -11.22 -18.72 5.88
CA GLN A 93 -12.13 -17.64 5.47
C GLN A 93 -11.43 -16.64 4.55
N THR A 94 -12.22 -15.91 3.76
CA THR A 94 -11.72 -14.74 3.02
C THR A 94 -11.41 -13.60 3.98
N LEU A 95 -10.25 -12.97 3.81
CA LEU A 95 -9.86 -11.78 4.53
C LEU A 95 -10.84 -10.64 4.23
N THR A 96 -11.54 -10.19 5.26
CA THR A 96 -12.50 -9.09 5.20
C THR A 96 -12.12 -8.02 6.21
N ALA A 97 -12.73 -6.84 6.10
CA ALA A 97 -12.55 -5.76 7.07
C ALA A 97 -12.93 -6.18 8.50
N SER A 98 -13.91 -7.08 8.67
CA SER A 98 -14.30 -7.62 9.98
C SER A 98 -13.14 -8.38 10.63
N ILE A 99 -12.44 -9.21 9.85
CA ILE A 99 -11.34 -10.02 10.38
C ILE A 99 -10.13 -9.14 10.71
N ILE A 100 -9.87 -8.10 9.91
CA ILE A 100 -8.85 -7.10 10.25
C ILE A 100 -9.20 -6.43 11.57
N HIS A 101 -10.46 -6.05 11.77
CA HIS A 101 -10.91 -5.45 13.02
C HIS A 101 -10.67 -6.38 14.21
N ASP A 102 -10.96 -7.68 14.10
CA ASP A 102 -10.69 -8.66 15.15
C ASP A 102 -9.20 -8.80 15.46
N ILE A 103 -8.35 -8.79 14.43
CA ILE A 103 -6.88 -8.77 14.57
C ILE A 103 -6.44 -7.49 15.28
N THR A 104 -6.99 -6.33 14.92
CA THR A 104 -6.69 -5.05 15.57
C THR A 104 -7.11 -5.01 17.02
N MET A 105 -8.28 -5.57 17.35
CA MET A 105 -8.71 -5.71 18.74
C MET A 105 -7.78 -6.63 19.54
N GLY A 106 -7.29 -7.71 18.91
CA GLY A 106 -6.25 -8.57 19.48
C GLY A 106 -4.94 -7.82 19.73
N GLU A 107 -4.46 -7.03 18.76
CA GLU A 107 -3.26 -6.22 18.90
C GLU A 107 -3.40 -5.19 20.03
N LYS A 108 -4.50 -4.44 20.06
CA LYS A 108 -4.84 -3.49 21.12
C LYS A 108 -4.82 -4.12 22.50
N SER A 109 -5.30 -5.36 22.62
CA SER A 109 -5.31 -6.06 23.91
C SER A 109 -3.90 -6.35 24.45
N ILE A 110 -2.89 -6.41 23.59
CA ILE A 110 -1.50 -6.66 23.99
C ILE A 110 -0.69 -5.37 24.11
N THR A 111 -0.87 -4.42 23.18
CA THR A 111 -0.11 -3.17 23.17
C THR A 111 -0.68 -2.12 24.11
N GLY A 112 -1.96 -2.23 24.48
CA GLY A 112 -2.68 -1.19 25.23
C GLY A 112 -2.92 0.09 24.42
N SER A 113 -2.58 0.10 23.12
CA SER A 113 -2.73 1.24 22.22
C SER A 113 -3.99 1.08 21.36
N ASP A 114 -4.74 2.16 21.21
CA ASP A 114 -5.87 2.23 20.27
C ASP A 114 -5.41 2.30 18.80
N GLU A 115 -4.19 2.77 18.57
CA GLU A 115 -3.63 2.89 17.23
C GLU A 115 -2.87 1.62 16.82
N PRO A 116 -2.99 1.20 15.53
CA PRO A 116 -2.19 0.12 14.97
C PRO A 116 -0.70 0.44 15.09
N VAL A 117 0.09 -0.52 15.58
CA VAL A 117 1.54 -0.35 15.66
C VAL A 117 2.11 -0.43 14.25
N LYS A 118 3.03 0.49 13.93
CA LYS A 118 3.73 0.49 12.63
C LYS A 118 4.50 -0.82 12.45
N GLY A 119 4.15 -1.57 11.40
CA GLY A 119 4.74 -2.88 11.13
C GLY A 119 4.21 -4.00 12.04
N GLY A 120 3.16 -3.71 12.81
CA GLY A 120 2.45 -4.67 13.63
C GLY A 120 1.49 -5.56 12.84
N PRO A 121 0.83 -6.52 13.51
CA PRO A 121 -0.04 -7.49 12.88
C PRO A 121 -1.23 -6.85 12.15
N THR A 122 -1.80 -5.76 12.66
CA THR A 122 -2.83 -4.98 11.95
C THR A 122 -2.29 -4.37 10.67
N SER A 123 -1.09 -3.78 10.71
CA SER A 123 -0.45 -3.22 9.51
C SER A 123 -0.27 -4.29 8.43
N VAL A 124 0.16 -5.49 8.83
CA VAL A 124 0.28 -6.65 7.94
C VAL A 124 -1.09 -7.06 7.37
N ALA A 125 -2.12 -7.18 8.21
CA ALA A 125 -3.47 -7.56 7.78
C ALA A 125 -4.08 -6.55 6.79
N GLN A 126 -3.93 -5.25 7.07
CA GLN A 126 -4.34 -4.18 6.18
C GLN A 126 -3.56 -4.20 4.87
N SER A 127 -2.23 -4.39 4.95
CA SER A 127 -1.39 -4.48 3.76
C SER A 127 -1.78 -5.67 2.89
N ALA A 128 -2.17 -6.81 3.47
CA ALA A 128 -2.59 -7.97 2.72
C ALA A 128 -3.93 -7.74 2.00
N LEU A 129 -4.88 -7.03 2.63
CA LEU A 129 -6.16 -6.67 2.02
C LEU A 129 -5.99 -5.67 0.86
N THR A 130 -5.05 -4.72 0.97
CA THR A 130 -4.78 -3.73 -0.08
C THR A 130 -3.85 -4.27 -1.17
N SER A 131 -2.91 -5.14 -0.82
CA SER A 131 -1.92 -5.74 -1.72
C SER A 131 -2.44 -6.92 -2.52
N GLY A 132 -3.68 -7.38 -2.29
CA GLY A 132 -4.41 -8.27 -3.21
C GLY A 132 -4.58 -7.72 -4.64
N ASN A 133 -4.10 -6.50 -4.90
CA ASN A 133 -3.98 -5.85 -6.21
C ASN A 133 -2.57 -5.96 -6.84
N SER A 134 -1.63 -6.71 -6.25
CA SER A 134 -0.26 -6.86 -6.76
C SER A 134 0.22 -8.31 -6.67
N PRO A 135 0.51 -9.00 -7.79
CA PRO A 135 1.00 -10.37 -7.76
C PRO A 135 2.51 -10.34 -7.48
N ASN A 136 2.93 -10.06 -6.25
CA ASN A 136 4.26 -10.48 -5.79
C ASN A 136 4.46 -10.24 -4.29
N SER A 137 4.50 -11.29 -3.49
CA SER A 137 5.39 -11.37 -2.31
C SER A 137 5.29 -12.76 -1.69
N ASN A 138 5.99 -13.71 -2.30
CA ASN A 138 6.62 -14.77 -1.52
C ASN A 138 7.77 -14.14 -0.72
N ASN A 139 7.43 -13.48 0.39
CA ASN A 139 8.40 -13.03 1.38
C ASN A 139 8.33 -13.97 2.59
N ASN A 140 8.95 -15.14 2.41
CA ASN A 140 9.46 -15.92 3.53
C ASN A 140 10.96 -15.64 3.65
N ASN A 141 11.33 -14.70 4.52
CA ASN A 141 12.30 -14.93 5.59
C ASN A 141 12.55 -13.66 6.41
N ASP A 142 12.16 -13.72 7.68
CA ASP A 142 12.83 -13.01 8.76
C ASP A 142 14.30 -13.43 8.82
N SER A 143 15.21 -12.50 9.10
CA SER A 143 16.19 -12.62 10.19
C SER A 143 17.30 -11.59 9.95
N ALA A 144 17.49 -10.73 10.94
CA ALA A 144 18.68 -9.94 11.09
C ALA A 144 19.87 -10.89 11.30
N ASN A 145 20.52 -11.26 10.20
CA ASN A 145 21.90 -11.72 10.22
C ASN A 145 22.64 -11.01 9.09
N ALA A 146 23.51 -10.08 9.48
CA ALA A 146 24.50 -9.49 8.59
C ALA A 146 25.25 -10.63 7.88
N ASN A 147 25.34 -10.56 6.55
CA ASN A 147 25.72 -11.63 5.61
C ASN A 147 24.60 -12.58 5.22
N THR A 148 23.59 -12.06 4.52
CA THR A 148 22.86 -12.89 3.56
C THR A 148 22.95 -12.20 2.21
N SER A 149 23.67 -12.85 1.30
CA SER A 149 23.65 -12.59 -0.13
C SER A 149 22.19 -12.54 -0.56
N SER A 150 21.64 -11.33 -0.62
CA SER A 150 20.36 -11.11 -1.26
C SER A 150 20.52 -11.69 -2.64
N ASN A 151 19.72 -12.69 -2.98
CA ASN A 151 19.47 -12.99 -4.39
C ASN A 151 18.63 -11.82 -4.92
N THR A 152 19.23 -10.62 -4.92
CA THR A 152 18.70 -9.40 -5.48
C THR A 152 18.50 -9.74 -6.93
N THR A 153 17.24 -9.95 -7.31
CA THR A 153 16.88 -10.17 -8.69
C THR A 153 17.24 -8.88 -9.41
N HIS A 154 18.42 -8.84 -10.03
CA HIS A 154 18.92 -7.65 -10.70
C HIS A 154 18.17 -7.53 -12.01
N SER A 155 17.13 -6.70 -12.01
CA SER A 155 16.23 -6.53 -13.15
C SER A 155 16.92 -5.84 -14.35
N GLY A 156 18.08 -5.21 -14.13
CA GLY A 156 18.73 -4.36 -15.12
C GLY A 156 17.91 -3.11 -15.43
N THR A 157 16.93 -2.78 -14.58
CA THR A 157 16.07 -1.60 -14.67
C THR A 157 16.26 -0.71 -13.45
N LEU A 158 15.95 0.58 -13.58
CA LEU A 158 15.89 1.53 -12.47
C LEU A 158 14.59 1.33 -11.67
N ASP A 159 14.46 0.14 -11.10
CA ASP A 159 13.37 -0.22 -10.20
C ASP A 159 13.54 0.42 -8.81
N SER A 160 12.52 0.28 -7.98
CA SER A 160 12.52 0.85 -6.62
C SER A 160 13.72 0.38 -5.78
N ALA A 161 14.17 -0.87 -5.95
CA ALA A 161 15.32 -1.42 -5.23
C ALA A 161 16.64 -0.77 -5.70
N THR A 162 16.82 -0.59 -7.00
CA THR A 162 17.99 0.07 -7.58
C THR A 162 18.02 1.55 -7.23
N LEU A 163 16.88 2.25 -7.33
CA LEU A 163 16.74 3.65 -6.92
C LEU A 163 17.06 3.84 -5.43
N HIS A 164 16.64 2.90 -4.59
CA HIS A 164 16.97 2.92 -3.17
C HIS A 164 18.48 2.82 -2.95
N LYS A 165 19.17 1.87 -3.59
CA LYS A 165 20.63 1.73 -3.49
C LYS A 165 21.38 2.97 -3.97
N ILE A 166 20.92 3.59 -5.07
CA ILE A 166 21.47 4.86 -5.58
C ILE A 166 21.29 5.97 -4.53
N THR A 167 20.09 6.04 -3.93
CA THR A 167 19.78 7.01 -2.87
C THR A 167 20.67 6.81 -1.64
N GLU A 168 20.91 5.57 -1.23
CA GLU A 168 21.82 5.27 -0.13
C GLU A 168 23.26 5.65 -0.44
N ALA A 169 23.72 5.40 -1.68
CA ALA A 169 25.04 5.83 -2.12
C ALA A 169 25.16 7.36 -2.12
N GLU A 170 24.12 8.08 -2.56
CA GLU A 170 24.11 9.54 -2.53
C GLU A 170 24.15 10.07 -1.09
N LYS A 171 23.31 9.50 -0.21
CA LYS A 171 23.30 9.84 1.22
C LYS A 171 24.67 9.64 1.87
N LYS A 172 25.41 8.60 1.49
CA LYS A 172 26.78 8.36 1.99
C LYS A 172 27.76 9.44 1.52
N LEU A 173 27.56 10.01 0.34
CA LEU A 173 28.41 11.09 -0.19
C LEU A 173 28.06 12.46 0.39
N THR A 174 26.77 12.78 0.49
CA THR A 174 26.30 14.12 0.88
C THR A 174 26.08 14.26 2.38
N GLY A 175 25.92 13.15 3.09
CA GLY A 175 25.45 13.12 4.48
C GLY A 175 23.97 13.52 4.63
N GLN A 176 23.26 13.81 3.54
CA GLN A 176 21.87 14.27 3.59
C GLN A 176 20.89 13.09 3.55
N ASN A 177 19.90 13.13 4.45
CA ASN A 177 18.83 12.12 4.47
C ASN A 177 17.84 12.26 3.31
N ARG A 178 17.87 13.38 2.59
CA ARG A 178 16.98 13.66 1.45
C ARG A 178 17.81 13.68 0.16
N PRO A 179 17.24 13.22 -0.96
CA PRO A 179 17.85 13.40 -2.27
C PRO A 179 18.17 14.88 -2.53
N VAL A 180 19.35 15.15 -3.05
CA VAL A 180 19.76 16.50 -3.43
C VAL A 180 19.01 16.88 -4.72
N LYS A 181 18.52 18.12 -4.76
CA LYS A 181 17.91 18.68 -5.96
C LYS A 181 18.96 18.68 -7.10
N ASP A 182 18.58 18.13 -8.25
CA ASP A 182 19.49 17.92 -9.40
C ASP A 182 20.67 16.98 -9.11
N GLY A 183 20.57 16.18 -8.05
CA GLY A 183 21.54 15.16 -7.67
C GLY A 183 21.37 13.84 -8.44
N PRO A 184 22.25 12.86 -8.21
CA PRO A 184 22.24 11.59 -8.93
C PRO A 184 20.94 10.80 -8.72
N THR A 185 20.32 10.85 -7.54
CA THR A 185 19.03 10.22 -7.27
C THR A 185 17.89 10.91 -8.02
N ALA A 186 17.91 12.23 -8.13
CA ALA A 186 16.88 12.96 -8.89
C ALA A 186 16.91 12.56 -10.38
N HIS A 187 18.12 12.44 -10.95
CA HIS A 187 18.30 11.95 -12.32
C HIS A 187 18.00 10.45 -12.46
N ALA A 188 18.28 9.62 -11.44
CA ALA A 188 17.87 8.22 -11.47
C ALA A 188 16.33 8.09 -11.46
N GLN A 189 15.65 8.93 -10.66
CA GLN A 189 14.19 8.96 -10.57
C GLN A 189 13.52 9.43 -11.87
N SER A 190 14.15 10.29 -12.67
CA SER A 190 13.59 10.67 -13.97
C SER A 190 13.55 9.51 -14.97
N HIS A 191 14.35 8.47 -14.74
CA HIS A 191 14.37 7.23 -15.52
C HIS A 191 13.77 6.05 -14.76
N ALA A 192 12.90 6.30 -13.77
CA ALA A 192 12.32 5.24 -12.95
C ALA A 192 11.53 4.23 -13.80
N ASN A 193 11.72 2.94 -13.52
CA ASN A 193 11.18 1.78 -14.24
C ASN A 193 11.67 1.63 -15.69
N GLU A 194 12.67 2.41 -16.12
CA GLU A 194 13.32 2.22 -17.40
C GLU A 194 14.53 1.26 -17.26
N PRO A 195 14.91 0.53 -18.32
CA PRO A 195 16.18 -0.20 -18.34
C PRO A 195 17.37 0.73 -18.06
N ILE A 196 18.41 0.20 -17.41
CA ILE A 196 19.64 0.97 -17.17
C ILE A 196 20.38 1.14 -18.50
N THR A 197 20.11 2.26 -19.17
CA THR A 197 20.72 2.65 -20.45
C THR A 197 21.97 3.51 -20.22
N SER A 198 22.78 3.68 -21.28
CA SER A 198 23.92 4.61 -21.27
C SER A 198 23.49 6.05 -20.98
N GLN A 199 22.30 6.45 -21.44
CA GLN A 199 21.73 7.77 -21.18
C GLN A 199 21.43 7.96 -19.68
N ALA A 200 20.72 7.01 -19.07
CA ALA A 200 20.43 7.07 -17.64
C ALA A 200 21.73 7.11 -16.79
N LEU A 201 22.75 6.30 -17.15
CA LEU A 201 24.06 6.36 -16.49
C LEU A 201 24.75 7.71 -16.68
N HIS A 202 24.62 8.34 -17.84
CA HIS A 202 25.16 9.68 -18.10
C HIS A 202 24.49 10.72 -17.20
N ASP A 203 23.16 10.74 -17.16
CA ASP A 203 22.39 11.73 -16.39
C ASP A 203 22.62 11.57 -14.87
N ILE A 204 22.68 10.33 -14.37
CA ILE A 204 23.08 10.05 -12.99
C ILE A 204 24.50 10.55 -12.72
N THR A 205 25.43 10.38 -13.66
CA THR A 205 26.82 10.87 -13.52
C THR A 205 26.89 12.39 -13.50
N VAL A 206 26.09 13.08 -14.32
CA VAL A 206 26.00 14.54 -14.30
C VAL A 206 25.49 15.02 -12.94
N GLY A 207 24.46 14.37 -12.40
CA GLY A 207 23.96 14.62 -11.05
C GLY A 207 25.02 14.40 -9.98
N GLU A 208 25.74 13.27 -10.04
CA GLU A 208 26.82 12.95 -9.09
C GLU A 208 27.89 14.06 -9.10
N LYS A 209 28.37 14.45 -10.28
CA LYS A 209 29.37 15.50 -10.43
C LYS A 209 28.92 16.84 -9.87
N LYS A 210 27.64 17.21 -10.01
CA LYS A 210 27.11 18.44 -9.40
C LYS A 210 27.20 18.42 -7.88
N VAL A 211 26.98 17.24 -7.30
CA VAL A 211 26.95 17.04 -5.85
C VAL A 211 28.36 16.94 -5.26
N THR A 212 29.30 16.33 -5.97
CA THR A 212 30.68 16.06 -5.48
C THR A 212 31.70 17.10 -5.94
N GLY A 213 31.29 18.14 -6.66
CA GLY A 213 32.18 19.20 -7.15
C GLY A 213 32.95 18.86 -8.43
N GLY A 214 32.47 17.90 -9.21
CA GLY A 214 32.95 17.60 -10.57
C GLY A 214 33.60 16.22 -10.72
N GLU A 215 33.88 15.53 -9.62
CA GLU A 215 34.60 14.25 -9.63
C GLU A 215 33.67 13.05 -9.43
N ARG A 216 33.96 11.95 -10.13
CA ARG A 216 33.24 10.68 -9.91
C ARG A 216 33.82 9.99 -8.69
N VAL A 217 32.96 9.56 -7.78
CA VAL A 217 33.38 8.91 -6.55
C VAL A 217 33.35 7.40 -6.72
N LYS A 218 34.42 6.74 -6.27
CA LYS A 218 34.48 5.28 -6.24
C LYS A 218 33.43 4.75 -5.27
N GLY A 219 32.52 3.92 -5.76
CA GLY A 219 31.37 3.43 -4.98
C GLY A 219 30.24 4.46 -4.83
N GLY A 220 30.25 5.52 -5.63
CA GLY A 220 29.18 6.50 -5.69
C GLY A 220 27.89 5.98 -6.36
N PRO A 221 26.88 6.85 -6.48
CA PRO A 221 25.61 6.58 -7.13
C PRO A 221 25.73 5.99 -8.54
N THR A 222 26.60 6.55 -9.39
CA THR A 222 26.83 6.00 -10.74
C THR A 222 27.47 4.62 -10.68
N ALA A 223 28.47 4.43 -9.81
CA ALA A 223 29.14 3.13 -9.68
C ALA A 223 28.16 2.05 -9.20
N THR A 224 27.21 2.43 -8.35
CA THR A 224 26.12 1.55 -7.89
C THR A 224 25.19 1.18 -9.03
N ALA A 225 24.72 2.14 -9.83
CA ALA A 225 23.88 1.88 -11.00
C ALA A 225 24.58 0.98 -12.04
N GLN A 226 25.87 1.21 -12.29
CA GLN A 226 26.69 0.36 -13.16
C GLN A 226 26.83 -1.06 -12.59
N SER A 227 27.05 -1.18 -11.28
CA SER A 227 27.14 -2.47 -10.60
C SER A 227 25.85 -3.28 -10.76
N GLU A 228 24.69 -2.65 -10.61
CA GLU A 228 23.40 -3.33 -10.77
C GLU A 228 23.16 -3.76 -12.23
N LEU A 229 23.57 -2.96 -13.23
CA LEU A 229 23.56 -3.36 -14.63
C LEU A 229 24.51 -4.53 -14.93
N SER A 230 25.71 -4.53 -14.34
CA SER A 230 26.66 -5.65 -14.51
C SER A 230 26.09 -6.93 -13.91
N LYS A 231 25.49 -6.85 -12.71
CA LYS A 231 24.87 -8.00 -12.05
C LYS A 231 23.63 -8.52 -12.76
N SER A 232 22.90 -7.68 -13.52
CA SER A 232 21.78 -8.15 -14.33
C SER A 232 22.21 -8.87 -15.61
N ARG A 233 23.49 -8.74 -16.01
CA ARG A 233 24.08 -9.38 -17.19
C ARG A 233 24.95 -10.58 -16.86
N ALA A 234 25.29 -10.76 -15.58
CA ALA A 234 26.10 -11.86 -15.06
C ALA A 234 25.23 -13.07 -14.77
#